data_AF-A0A842QK96-F1
#
_entry.id   AF-A0A842QK96-F1
#
_cell.length_a   1.000
_cell.length_b   1.000
_cell.length_c   1.000
_cell.angle_alpha   90.00
_cell.angle_beta   90.00
_cell.angle_gamma   90.00
#
_symmetry.space_group_name_H-M   'P 1'
#
loop_
_entity.id
_entity.type
_entity.pdbx_description
1 polymer ?
#
loop_
_entity_poly.entity_id
_entity_poly.type
_entity_poly.pdbx_seq_one_letter_code
_entity_poly.pdbx_strand_id
1 'polypeptide(L)'
;MEYTEGKPTKEVIQRFKNASEEAASYLASQEYQQAMALYFDASQSADAMTQRFLDLVVKTAPSNAHRTLLIEALSWRLRYLTSQYDYHLAVAQTLDGLPREEWLARVETILALSQSLVDKFLPIIEKLEDHSLRARVNNVLRDWLSGIRKLVSNLRGWRLSSSQAQQVLEWALDNGLDKI
;
A
#
# COMPACT_ATOMS: atom_id res chain seq x y z
N MET A 1 12.98 -0.02 22.92
CA MET A 1 12.75 0.28 21.49
C MET A 1 13.05 1.75 21.31
N GLU A 2 14.18 2.08 20.68
CA GLU A 2 14.50 3.45 20.32
C GLU A 2 13.42 3.96 19.36
N TYR A 3 12.68 4.99 19.77
CA TYR A 3 11.94 5.81 18.84
C TYR A 3 12.98 6.49 17.96
N THR A 4 13.21 5.98 16.76
CA THR A 4 13.88 6.75 15.71
C THR A 4 13.07 8.02 15.56
N GLU A 5 13.61 9.16 16.02
CA GLU A 5 13.03 10.47 15.81
C GLU A 5 12.92 10.69 14.31
N GLY A 6 11.76 10.36 13.74
CA GLY A 6 11.50 10.55 12.34
C GLY A 6 11.65 12.02 11.98
N LYS A 7 12.19 12.30 10.78
CA LYS A 7 12.40 13.66 10.26
C LYS A 7 11.20 14.58 10.58
N PRO A 8 11.40 15.82 11.04
CA PRO A 8 10.31 16.76 11.30
C PRO A 8 9.26 16.80 10.16
N THR A 9 7.96 16.92 10.48
CA THR A 9 6.89 16.92 9.46
C THR A 9 7.09 18.00 8.41
N LYS A 10 7.66 19.13 8.82
CA LYS A 10 8.03 20.22 7.91
C LYS A 10 9.05 19.78 6.85
N GLU A 11 10.03 18.96 7.22
CA GLU A 11 11.04 18.45 6.29
C GLU A 11 10.44 17.47 5.29
N VAL A 12 9.52 16.60 5.73
CA VAL A 12 8.83 15.65 4.83
C VAL A 12 7.98 16.40 3.80
N ILE A 13 7.25 17.44 4.23
CA ILE A 13 6.47 18.29 3.33
C ILE A 13 7.38 19.02 2.34
N GLN A 14 8.51 19.56 2.82
CA GLN A 14 9.43 20.28 1.94
C GLN A 14 10.04 19.34 0.90
N ARG A 15 10.47 18.14 1.32
CA ARG A 15 10.99 17.11 0.41
C ARG A 15 9.96 16.73 -0.64
N PHE A 16 8.71 16.50 -0.24
CA PHE A 16 7.61 16.20 -1.16
C PHE A 16 7.43 17.30 -2.21
N LYS A 17 7.40 18.56 -1.79
CA LYS A 17 7.23 19.71 -2.69
C LYS A 17 8.39 19.83 -3.68
N ASN A 18 9.62 19.85 -3.17
CA ASN A 18 10.82 19.97 -4.01
C ASN A 18 10.86 18.83 -5.04
N ALA A 19 10.71 17.58 -4.59
CA ALA A 19 10.75 16.44 -5.48
C ALA A 19 9.64 16.48 -6.53
N SER A 20 8.42 16.91 -6.18
CA SER A 20 7.30 17.00 -7.12
C SER A 20 7.50 18.11 -8.16
N GLU A 21 7.99 19.27 -7.73
CA GLU A 21 8.24 20.43 -8.60
C GLU A 21 9.41 20.15 -9.56
N GLU A 22 10.51 19.59 -9.04
CA GLU A 22 11.65 19.17 -9.85
C GLU A 22 11.25 18.05 -10.83
N ALA A 23 10.48 17.06 -10.38
CA ALA A 23 9.98 15.99 -11.25
C ALA A 23 9.15 16.54 -12.42
N ALA A 24 8.28 17.51 -12.15
CA ALA A 24 7.47 18.14 -13.19
C ALA A 24 8.33 18.91 -14.20
N SER A 25 9.40 19.58 -13.74
CA SER A 25 10.36 20.24 -14.62
C SER A 25 11.10 19.24 -15.52
N TYR A 26 11.62 18.14 -14.95
CA TYR A 26 12.28 17.09 -15.73
C TYR A 26 11.33 16.41 -16.72
N LEU A 27 10.07 16.20 -16.33
CA LEU A 27 9.04 15.66 -17.21
C LEU A 27 8.77 16.58 -18.41
N ALA A 28 8.68 17.89 -18.18
CA ALA A 28 8.52 18.88 -19.24
C ALA A 28 9.71 18.91 -20.22
N SER A 29 10.91 18.66 -19.70
CA SER A 29 12.14 18.52 -20.49
C SER A 29 12.35 17.13 -21.10
N GLN A 30 11.38 16.21 -20.97
CA GLN A 30 11.45 14.82 -21.45
C GLN A 30 12.56 13.96 -20.81
N GLU A 31 13.06 14.38 -19.65
CA GLU A 31 14.01 13.62 -18.83
C GLU A 31 13.26 12.62 -17.94
N TYR A 32 12.65 11.62 -18.59
CA TYR A 32 11.67 10.73 -17.95
C TYR A 32 12.25 9.91 -16.79
N GLN A 33 13.52 9.49 -16.85
CA GLN A 33 14.13 8.69 -15.79
C GLN A 33 14.31 9.50 -14.50
N GLN A 34 14.79 10.73 -14.61
CA GLN A 34 14.97 11.68 -13.52
C GLN A 34 13.61 12.06 -12.93
N ALA A 35 12.63 12.38 -13.79
CA ALA A 35 11.27 12.66 -13.36
C ALA A 35 10.66 11.48 -12.59
N MET A 36 10.83 10.25 -13.07
CA MET A 36 10.32 9.05 -12.41
C MET A 36 10.96 8.81 -11.05
N ALA A 37 12.28 8.98 -10.93
CA ALA A 37 12.99 8.84 -9.65
C ALA A 37 12.52 9.86 -8.61
N LEU A 38 12.29 11.11 -9.03
CA LEU A 38 11.80 12.17 -8.16
C LEU A 38 10.32 11.99 -7.78
N TYR A 39 9.47 11.53 -8.71
CA TYR A 39 8.10 11.14 -8.37
C TYR A 39 8.05 9.97 -7.39
N PHE A 40 8.98 9.03 -7.51
CA PHE A 40 9.11 7.96 -6.52
C PHE A 40 9.48 8.53 -5.14
N ASP A 41 10.43 9.45 -5.05
CA ASP A 41 10.80 10.11 -3.78
C ASP A 41 9.64 10.92 -3.17
N ALA A 42 8.89 11.64 -4.03
CA ALA A 42 7.67 12.33 -3.63
C ALA A 42 6.63 11.33 -3.09
N SER A 43 6.45 10.17 -3.73
CA SER A 43 5.49 9.16 -3.27
C SER A 43 5.86 8.58 -1.89
N GLN A 44 7.15 8.35 -1.62
CA GLN A 44 7.63 7.94 -0.29
C GLN A 44 7.34 9.01 0.77
N SER A 45 7.52 10.28 0.43
CA SER A 45 7.21 11.39 1.33
C SER A 45 5.70 11.50 1.59
N ALA A 46 4.87 11.30 0.56
CA ALA A 46 3.42 11.26 0.69
C ALA A 46 2.94 10.09 1.57
N ASP A 47 3.58 8.93 1.45
CA ASP A 47 3.30 7.76 2.26
C ASP A 47 3.60 8.00 3.76
N ALA A 48 4.75 8.62 4.05
CA ALA A 48 5.12 9.00 5.41
C ALA A 48 4.19 10.06 6.01
N MET A 49 3.75 11.05 5.22
CA MET A 49 2.74 12.03 5.65
C MET A 49 1.39 11.35 5.95
N THR A 50 1.00 10.37 5.13
CA THR A 50 -0.23 9.60 5.34
C THR A 50 -0.20 8.86 6.68
N GLN A 51 0.91 8.18 7.01
CA GLN A 51 1.03 7.50 8.31
C GLN A 51 0.85 8.47 9.48
N ARG A 52 1.53 9.63 9.44
CA ARG A 52 1.43 10.66 10.49
C ARG A 52 0.03 11.20 10.64
N PHE A 53 -0.67 11.41 9.52
CA PHE A 53 -2.05 11.86 9.51
C PHE A 53 -2.96 10.81 10.15
N LEU A 54 -2.84 9.53 9.76
CA LEU A 54 -3.64 8.46 10.35
C LEU A 54 -3.41 8.32 11.85
N ASP A 55 -2.14 8.36 12.30
CA ASP A 55 -1.80 8.34 13.71
C ASP A 55 -2.44 9.50 14.49
N LEU A 56 -2.42 10.70 13.90
CA LEU A 56 -3.06 11.88 14.51
C LEU A 56 -4.57 11.68 14.60
N VAL A 57 -5.24 11.30 13.50
CA VAL A 57 -6.69 11.11 13.45
C VAL A 57 -7.14 10.06 14.47
N VAL A 58 -6.44 8.94 14.59
CA VAL A 58 -6.77 7.89 15.57
C VAL A 58 -6.63 8.40 17.00
N LYS A 59 -5.55 9.15 17.29
CA LYS A 59 -5.29 9.74 18.62
C LYS A 59 -6.30 10.80 19.00
N THR A 60 -6.69 11.66 18.06
CA THR A 60 -7.58 12.81 18.30
C THR A 60 -9.04 12.50 17.98
N ALA A 61 -9.38 11.26 17.62
CA ALA A 61 -10.75 10.88 17.29
C ALA A 61 -11.68 11.18 18.48
N PRO A 62 -12.73 11.99 18.29
CA PRO A 62 -13.60 12.43 19.39
C PRO A 62 -14.55 11.32 19.88
N SER A 63 -14.73 10.25 19.09
CA SER A 63 -15.55 9.10 19.47
C SER A 63 -15.15 7.85 18.70
N ASN A 64 -15.61 6.68 19.18
CA ASN A 64 -15.42 5.42 18.47
C ASN A 64 -16.05 5.43 17.07
N ALA A 65 -17.16 6.15 16.85
CA ALA A 65 -17.78 6.28 15.53
C ALA A 65 -16.82 6.89 14.48
N HIS A 66 -15.97 7.84 14.87
CA HIS A 66 -14.97 8.42 13.97
C HIS A 66 -13.87 7.41 13.63
N ARG A 67 -13.44 6.61 14.61
CA ARG A 67 -12.47 5.52 14.39
C ARG A 67 -13.06 4.46 13.48
N THR A 68 -14.32 4.08 13.68
CA THR A 68 -15.07 3.17 12.81
C THR A 68 -15.10 3.67 11.38
N LEU A 69 -15.49 4.93 11.16
CA LEU A 69 -15.56 5.50 9.81
C LEU A 69 -14.19 5.50 9.12
N LEU A 70 -13.13 5.87 9.85
CA LEU A 70 -11.76 5.82 9.33
C LEU A 70 -11.39 4.39 8.91
N ILE A 71 -11.62 3.42 9.78
CA ILE A 71 -11.35 2.01 9.51
C ILE A 71 -12.13 1.51 8.30
N GLU A 72 -13.41 1.85 8.18
CA GLU A 72 -14.24 1.44 7.05
C GLU A 72 -13.75 2.08 5.74
N ALA A 73 -13.33 3.34 5.77
CA ALA A 73 -12.75 4.02 4.60
C ALA A 73 -11.43 3.37 4.15
N LEU A 74 -10.53 3.09 5.09
CA LEU A 74 -9.28 2.39 4.81
C LEU A 74 -9.55 0.94 4.32
N SER A 75 -10.56 0.28 4.89
CA SER A 75 -10.92 -1.10 4.54
C SER A 75 -11.53 -1.17 3.15
N TRP A 76 -12.35 -0.17 2.79
CA TRP A 76 -12.83 0.01 1.44
C TRP A 76 -11.68 0.23 0.46
N ARG A 77 -10.70 1.07 0.81
CA ARG A 77 -9.53 1.31 -0.03
C ARG A 77 -8.71 0.04 -0.24
N LEU A 78 -8.51 -0.78 0.80
CA LEU A 78 -7.79 -2.05 0.67
C LEU A 78 -8.52 -3.05 -0.22
N ARG A 79 -9.85 -3.17 -0.05
CA ARG A 79 -10.69 -4.01 -0.92
C ARG A 79 -10.66 -3.56 -2.37
N TYR A 80 -10.68 -2.24 -2.61
CA TYR A 80 -10.52 -1.68 -3.94
C TYR A 80 -9.17 -2.06 -4.55
N LEU A 81 -8.05 -1.88 -3.83
CA LEU A 81 -6.73 -2.29 -4.33
C LEU A 81 -6.68 -3.80 -4.64
N THR A 82 -7.31 -4.60 -3.78
CA THR A 82 -7.37 -6.06 -3.95
C THR A 82 -8.15 -6.46 -5.21
N SER A 83 -9.28 -5.82 -5.49
CA SER A 83 -10.04 -6.09 -6.71
C SER A 83 -9.31 -5.65 -7.99
N GLN A 84 -8.44 -4.64 -7.89
CA GLN A 84 -7.59 -4.24 -9.00
C GLN A 84 -6.55 -5.30 -9.37
N TYR A 85 -6.11 -6.18 -8.45
CA TYR A 85 -5.24 -7.31 -8.80
C TYR A 85 -5.90 -8.22 -9.82
N ASP A 86 -7.09 -8.70 -9.48
CA ASP A 86 -7.82 -9.66 -10.31
C ASP A 86 -8.11 -9.06 -11.69
N TYR A 87 -8.45 -7.77 -11.76
CA TYR A 87 -8.65 -7.06 -13.03
C TYR A 87 -7.37 -6.99 -13.86
N HIS A 88 -6.29 -6.43 -13.31
CA HIS A 88 -5.05 -6.22 -14.08
C HIS A 88 -4.40 -7.55 -14.47
N LEU A 89 -4.49 -8.55 -13.59
CA LEU A 89 -4.01 -9.90 -13.84
C LEU A 89 -4.81 -10.58 -14.97
N ALA A 90 -6.15 -10.44 -14.98
CA ALA A 90 -6.99 -10.97 -16.06
C ALA A 90 -6.65 -10.33 -17.41
N VAL A 91 -6.39 -9.01 -17.45
CA VAL A 91 -5.93 -8.33 -18.68
C VAL A 91 -4.54 -8.80 -19.09
N ALA A 92 -3.60 -8.93 -18.15
CA ALA A 92 -2.26 -9.44 -18.43
C ALA A 92 -2.30 -10.84 -19.07
N GLN A 93 -3.25 -11.69 -18.65
CA GLN A 93 -3.43 -13.04 -19.19
C GLN A 93 -3.82 -13.05 -20.69
N THR A 94 -4.47 -12.00 -21.18
CA THR A 94 -4.88 -11.91 -22.60
C THR A 94 -3.81 -11.31 -23.50
N LEU A 95 -2.64 -10.97 -22.96
CA LEU A 95 -1.58 -10.26 -23.65
C LEU A 95 -0.29 -11.09 -23.68
N ASP A 96 0.60 -10.76 -24.62
CA ASP A 96 1.92 -11.34 -24.76
C ASP A 96 2.98 -10.26 -24.96
N GLY A 97 4.23 -10.58 -24.62
CA GLY A 97 5.37 -9.68 -24.78
C GLY A 97 5.29 -8.44 -23.89
N LEU A 98 5.82 -7.31 -24.37
CA LEU A 98 5.95 -6.06 -23.61
C LEU A 98 4.63 -5.57 -22.97
N PRO A 99 3.47 -5.59 -23.67
CA PRO A 99 2.21 -5.20 -23.05
C PRO A 99 1.87 -6.02 -21.80
N ARG A 100 2.10 -7.35 -21.81
CA ARG A 100 1.85 -8.17 -20.62
C ARG A 100 2.70 -7.73 -19.44
N GLU A 101 3.99 -7.48 -19.68
CA GLU A 101 4.93 -7.05 -18.64
C GLU A 101 4.54 -5.69 -18.04
N GLU A 102 4.04 -4.75 -18.84
CA GLU A 102 3.53 -3.47 -18.35
C GLU A 102 2.31 -3.66 -17.42
N TRP A 103 1.40 -4.57 -17.77
CA TRP A 103 0.25 -4.89 -16.92
C TRP A 103 0.65 -5.60 -15.63
N LEU A 104 1.67 -6.47 -15.67
CA LEU A 104 2.25 -7.08 -14.48
C LEU A 104 2.92 -6.04 -13.57
N ALA A 105 3.68 -5.10 -14.11
CA ALA A 105 4.28 -4.01 -13.34
C ALA A 105 3.21 -3.15 -12.63
N ARG A 106 2.03 -2.98 -13.23
CA ARG A 106 0.88 -2.32 -12.57
C ARG A 106 0.35 -3.15 -11.40
N VAL A 107 0.24 -4.48 -11.55
CA VAL A 107 -0.13 -5.38 -10.44
C VAL A 107 0.84 -5.22 -9.28
N GLU A 108 2.15 -5.21 -9.56
CA GLU A 108 3.21 -5.05 -8.55
C GLU A 108 3.11 -3.70 -7.83
N THR A 109 2.81 -2.63 -8.56
CA THR A 109 2.57 -1.30 -7.99
C THR A 109 1.38 -1.31 -7.04
N ILE A 110 0.26 -1.90 -7.45
CA ILE A 110 -0.95 -1.99 -6.60
C ILE A 110 -0.69 -2.88 -5.37
N LEU A 111 0.15 -3.92 -5.52
CA LEU A 111 0.56 -4.78 -4.41
C LEU A 111 1.33 -3.98 -3.37
N ALA A 112 2.36 -3.23 -3.80
CA ALA A 112 3.13 -2.37 -2.92
C ALA A 112 2.25 -1.33 -2.20
N LEU A 113 1.29 -0.72 -2.90
CA LEU A 113 0.34 0.21 -2.30
C LEU A 113 -0.56 -0.45 -1.24
N SER A 114 -0.98 -1.69 -1.46
CA SER A 114 -1.79 -2.40 -0.46
C SER A 114 -0.99 -2.86 0.74
N GLN A 115 0.24 -3.32 0.53
CA GLN A 115 1.15 -3.71 1.60
C GLN A 115 1.41 -2.49 2.48
N SER A 116 1.72 -1.35 1.85
CA SER A 116 1.85 -0.07 2.53
C SER A 116 0.58 0.24 3.35
N LEU A 117 -0.62 0.11 2.78
CA LEU A 117 -1.86 0.36 3.52
C LEU A 117 -2.07 -0.59 4.71
N VAL A 118 -1.75 -1.88 4.55
CA VAL A 118 -1.81 -2.88 5.63
C VAL A 118 -0.82 -2.56 6.73
N ASP A 119 0.41 -2.17 6.39
CA ASP A 119 1.42 -1.73 7.34
C ASP A 119 0.92 -0.56 8.19
N LYS A 120 0.14 0.37 7.61
CA LYS A 120 -0.51 1.46 8.35
C LYS A 120 -1.69 1.01 9.21
N PHE A 121 -2.36 -0.08 8.83
CA PHE A 121 -3.46 -0.65 9.61
C PHE A 121 -2.99 -1.29 10.91
N LEU A 122 -1.88 -2.03 10.87
CA LEU A 122 -1.36 -2.78 12.01
C LEU A 122 -1.24 -1.96 13.31
N PRO A 123 -0.55 -0.79 13.33
CA PRO A 123 -0.43 0.00 14.55
C PRO A 123 -1.75 0.67 14.97
N ILE A 124 -2.73 0.79 14.07
CA ILE A 124 -4.07 1.26 14.43
C ILE A 124 -4.80 0.17 15.20
N ILE A 125 -4.75 -1.08 14.72
CA ILE A 125 -5.43 -2.23 15.35
C ILE A 125 -4.95 -2.47 16.77
N GLU A 126 -3.63 -2.39 16.99
CA GLU A 126 -3.03 -2.56 18.32
C GLU A 126 -3.58 -1.55 19.34
N LYS A 127 -3.97 -0.36 18.89
CA LYS A 127 -4.50 0.74 19.72
C LYS A 127 -6.03 0.72 19.84
N LEU A 128 -6.73 -0.18 19.14
CA LEU A 128 -8.19 -0.29 19.22
C LEU A 128 -8.59 -1.16 20.40
N GLU A 129 -9.29 -0.59 21.38
CA GLU A 129 -9.91 -1.36 22.47
C GLU A 129 -11.19 -2.09 22.05
N ASP A 130 -11.87 -1.59 21.00
CA ASP A 130 -13.13 -2.14 20.52
C ASP A 130 -12.93 -3.48 19.79
N HIS A 131 -13.40 -4.57 20.43
CA HIS A 131 -13.33 -5.92 19.90
C HIS A 131 -14.07 -6.10 18.57
N SER A 132 -15.18 -5.38 18.35
CA SER A 132 -15.96 -5.49 17.11
C SER A 132 -15.22 -4.86 15.93
N LEU A 133 -14.56 -3.72 16.15
CA LEU A 133 -13.72 -3.08 15.15
C LEU A 133 -12.49 -3.90 14.85
N ARG A 134 -11.84 -4.46 15.88
CA ARG A 134 -10.72 -5.37 15.70
C ARG A 134 -11.10 -6.57 14.84
N ALA A 135 -12.24 -7.21 15.11
CA ALA A 135 -12.73 -8.33 14.32
C ALA A 135 -12.99 -7.95 12.84
N ARG A 136 -13.53 -6.76 12.58
CA ARG A 136 -13.74 -6.25 11.21
C ARG A 136 -12.43 -6.07 10.46
N VAL A 137 -11.43 -5.43 11.08
CA VAL A 137 -10.13 -5.24 10.44
C VAL A 137 -9.44 -6.58 10.21
N ASN A 138 -9.48 -7.49 11.18
CA ASN A 138 -8.93 -8.84 11.04
C ASN A 138 -9.54 -9.58 9.84
N ASN A 139 -10.85 -9.50 9.64
CA ASN A 139 -11.48 -10.09 8.45
C ASN A 139 -10.96 -9.46 7.15
N VAL A 140 -10.83 -8.14 7.10
CA VAL A 140 -10.29 -7.41 5.95
C VAL A 140 -8.84 -7.81 5.65
N LEU A 141 -8.01 -8.01 6.68
CA LEU A 141 -6.63 -8.46 6.52
C LEU A 141 -6.54 -9.92 6.05
N ARG A 142 -7.40 -10.81 6.56
CA ARG A 142 -7.49 -12.19 6.06
C ARG A 142 -7.90 -12.24 4.60
N ASP A 143 -8.89 -11.44 4.20
CA ASP A 143 -9.36 -11.37 2.81
C ASP A 143 -8.24 -10.87 1.89
N TRP A 144 -7.49 -9.84 2.32
CA TRP A 144 -6.33 -9.35 1.59
C TRP A 144 -5.22 -10.40 1.44
N LEU A 145 -4.85 -11.09 2.53
CA LEU A 145 -3.85 -12.16 2.50
C LEU A 145 -4.28 -13.32 1.58
N SER A 146 -5.55 -13.70 1.63
CA SER A 146 -6.14 -14.69 0.72
C SER A 146 -6.03 -14.23 -0.74
N GLY A 147 -6.31 -12.95 -1.00
CA GLY A 147 -6.13 -12.34 -2.32
C GLY A 147 -4.70 -12.44 -2.84
N ILE A 148 -3.70 -12.17 -1.99
CA ILE A 148 -2.28 -12.31 -2.37
C ILE A 148 -1.92 -13.77 -2.64
N ARG A 149 -2.35 -14.71 -1.80
CA ARG A 149 -2.12 -16.15 -2.01
C ARG A 149 -2.69 -16.60 -3.35
N LYS A 150 -3.91 -16.17 -3.67
CA LYS A 150 -4.56 -16.43 -4.97
C LYS A 150 -3.76 -15.83 -6.12
N LEU A 151 -3.31 -14.58 -6.00
CA LEU A 151 -2.48 -13.91 -7.00
C LEU A 151 -1.17 -14.68 -7.26
N VAL A 152 -0.42 -15.03 -6.21
CA VAL A 152 0.84 -15.80 -6.33
C VAL A 152 0.58 -17.16 -6.98
N SER A 153 -0.52 -17.83 -6.60
CA SER A 153 -0.93 -19.11 -7.21
C SER A 153 -1.24 -18.96 -8.71
N ASN A 154 -1.95 -17.90 -9.09
CA ASN A 154 -2.31 -17.63 -10.50
C ASN A 154 -1.06 -17.32 -11.33
N LEU A 155 -0.18 -16.45 -10.85
CA LEU A 155 1.09 -16.13 -11.51
C LEU A 155 1.90 -17.40 -11.78
N ARG A 156 2.07 -18.25 -10.74
CA ARG A 156 2.76 -19.54 -10.88
C ARG A 156 2.07 -20.46 -11.91
N GLY A 157 0.74 -20.56 -11.85
CA GLY A 157 -0.04 -21.36 -12.80
C GLY A 157 0.14 -20.92 -14.25
N TRP A 158 0.39 -19.63 -14.48
CA TRP A 158 0.59 -19.06 -15.81
C TRP A 158 2.05 -18.94 -16.22
N ARG A 159 2.98 -19.51 -15.43
CA ARG A 159 4.43 -19.42 -15.65
C ARG A 159 4.94 -17.97 -15.69
N LEU A 160 4.26 -17.09 -14.95
CA LEU A 160 4.69 -15.73 -14.69
C LEU A 160 5.32 -15.67 -13.30
N SER A 161 6.36 -14.87 -13.13
CA SER A 161 7.01 -14.66 -11.84
C SER A 161 6.94 -13.18 -11.47
N SER A 162 6.42 -12.89 -10.28
CA SER A 162 6.57 -11.58 -9.64
C SER A 162 7.29 -11.77 -8.32
N SER A 163 8.52 -11.26 -8.23
CA SER A 163 9.28 -11.26 -6.98
C SER A 163 8.57 -10.40 -5.92
N GLN A 164 7.95 -9.29 -6.34
CA GLN A 164 7.18 -8.41 -5.46
C GLN A 164 6.02 -9.14 -4.80
N ALA A 165 5.22 -9.92 -5.57
CA ALA A 165 4.10 -10.66 -5.01
C ALA A 165 4.55 -11.69 -3.96
N GLN A 166 5.67 -12.37 -4.21
CA GLN A 166 6.25 -13.33 -3.29
C GLN A 166 6.78 -12.65 -2.01
N GLN A 167 7.50 -11.52 -2.16
CA GLN A 167 8.02 -10.74 -1.03
C GLN A 167 6.89 -10.18 -0.16
N VAL A 168 5.80 -9.69 -0.76
CA VAL A 168 4.63 -9.20 -0.01
C VAL A 168 3.98 -10.35 0.77
N LEU A 169 3.87 -11.54 0.16
CA LEU A 169 3.35 -12.71 0.85
C LEU A 169 4.24 -13.11 2.03
N GLU A 170 5.56 -13.18 1.83
CA GLU A 170 6.53 -13.50 2.89
C GLU A 170 6.46 -12.48 4.02
N TRP A 171 6.48 -11.18 3.70
CA TRP A 171 6.31 -10.10 4.67
C TRP A 171 5.01 -10.26 5.47
N ALA A 172 3.90 -10.62 4.82
CA ALA A 172 2.62 -10.81 5.49
C ALA A 172 2.66 -11.98 6.49
N LEU A 173 3.34 -13.07 6.14
CA LEU A 173 3.52 -14.23 7.03
C LEU A 173 4.45 -13.90 8.20
N ASP A 174 5.53 -13.17 7.95
CA ASP A 174 6.48 -12.74 8.99
C ASP A 174 5.83 -11.80 10.01
N ASN A 175 4.85 -11.00 9.58
CA ASN A 175 4.03 -10.15 10.46
C ASN A 175 2.84 -10.91 11.09
N GLY A 176 2.77 -12.24 10.94
CA GLY A 176 1.78 -13.09 11.60
C GLY A 176 0.34 -12.89 11.12
N LEU A 177 0.14 -12.33 9.92
CA LEU A 177 -1.20 -12.08 9.37
C LEU A 177 -1.99 -13.38 9.10
N ASP A 178 -1.31 -14.52 9.06
CA ASP A 178 -1.91 -15.85 8.94
C ASP A 178 -2.54 -16.36 10.25
N LYS A 179 -2.21 -15.72 11.39
CA LYS A 179 -2.68 -16.07 12.75
C LYS A 179 -3.79 -15.16 13.26
N ILE A 180 -4.17 -14.15 12.47
CA ILE A 180 -5.19 -13.14 12.79
C ILE A 180 -6.61 -13.68 12.59
#